data_AF-A0AAF1AGQ2-F1
#
_entry.id   AF-A0AAF1AGQ2-F1
#
_cell.length_a   1.000
_cell.length_b   1.000
_cell.length_c   1.000
_cell.angle_alpha   90.00
_cell.angle_beta   90.00
_cell.angle_gamma   90.00
#
_symmetry.space_group_name_H-M   'P 1'
#
loop_
_entity.id
_entity.type
_entity.pdbx_description
1 polymer ?
#
loop_
_entity_poly.entity_id
_entity_poly.type
_entity_poly.pdbx_seq_one_letter_code
_entity_poly.pdbx_strand_id
1 'polypeptide(L)' 'MESDRVAELQRWEDSGAVWSVVSRREGRVTVALLRCDGGEEVDRFTSDDPRLIDYIGQRFSSTDC' A
#
# COMPACT_ATOMS: atom_id res chain seq x y z
N MET A 1 -18.96 1.23 7.43
CA MET A 1 -17.72 0.44 7.51
C MET A 1 -16.82 0.94 6.41
N GLU A 2 -16.14 2.05 6.65
CA GLU A 2 -15.12 2.59 5.75
C GLU A 2 -13.89 1.73 6.00
N SER A 3 -13.51 0.86 5.05
CA SER A 3 -12.34 0.01 5.23
C SER A 3 -11.10 0.91 5.29
N ASP A 4 -10.54 1.12 6.48
CA ASP A 4 -9.31 1.89 6.69
C ASP A 4 -8.14 1.21 5.97
N ARG A 5 -7.93 1.58 4.69
CA ARG A 5 -6.85 1.06 3.86
C ARG A 5 -5.48 1.30 4.48
N VAL A 6 -5.35 2.37 5.27
CA VAL A 6 -4.16 2.67 6.07
C VAL A 6 -3.92 1.59 7.13
N ALA A 7 -4.95 1.19 7.88
CA ALA A 7 -4.84 0.15 8.90
C ALA A 7 -4.61 -1.24 8.29
N GLU A 8 -5.05 -1.46 7.05
CA GLU A 8 -4.74 -2.64 6.26
C GLU A 8 -3.25 -2.70 5.88
N LEU A 9 -2.70 -1.61 5.33
CA LEU A 9 -1.27 -1.51 5.02
C LEU A 9 -0.39 -1.66 6.27
N GLN A 10 -0.72 -0.98 7.37
CA GLN A 10 0.02 -1.13 8.62
C GLN A 10 0.04 -2.57 9.13
N ARG A 11 -1.10 -3.28 9.08
CA ARG A 11 -1.16 -4.70 9.45
C ARG A 11 -0.39 -5.60 8.47
N TRP A 12 -0.37 -5.23 7.20
CA TRP A 12 0.42 -5.94 6.18
C TRP A 12 1.91 -5.86 6.49
N GLU A 13 2.39 -4.65 6.81
CA GLU A 13 3.77 -4.39 7.25
C GLU A 13 4.12 -5.12 8.55
N ASP A 14 3.22 -5.08 9.55
CA ASP A 14 3.40 -5.76 10.84
C ASP A 14 3.48 -7.29 10.68
N SER A 15 2.78 -7.84 9.68
CA SER A 15 2.86 -9.26 9.32
C SER A 15 4.16 -9.62 8.58
N GLY A 16 5.05 -8.65 8.34
CA GLY A 16 6.29 -8.82 7.58
C GLY A 16 6.09 -8.84 6.06
N ALA A 17 4.90 -8.47 5.56
CA ALA A 17 4.63 -8.41 4.14
C ALA A 17 4.89 -6.99 3.60
N VAL A 18 5.25 -6.91 2.32
CA VAL A 18 5.67 -5.65 1.68
C VAL A 18 4.54 -5.12 0.82
N TRP A 19 4.37 -3.81 0.76
CA TRP A 19 3.53 -3.16 -0.25
C TRP A 19 4.35 -2.18 -1.08
N SER A 20 3.90 -1.96 -2.33
CA SER A 20 4.52 -1.04 -3.27
C SER A 20 3.47 -0.28 -4.07
N VAL A 21 3.69 1.01 -4.27
CA VAL A 21 2.86 1.87 -5.13
C VAL A 21 3.23 1.61 -6.59
N VAL A 22 2.29 1.06 -7.35
CA VAL A 22 2.47 0.74 -8.78
C VAL A 22 2.10 1.93 -9.65
N SER A 23 1.12 2.73 -9.22
CA SER A 23 0.70 3.92 -9.95
C SER A 23 0.15 4.98 -9.02
N ARG A 24 0.44 6.24 -9.33
CA ARG A 24 -0.15 7.41 -8.67
C ARG A 24 -0.73 8.32 -9.73
N ARG A 25 -2.02 8.64 -9.58
CA ARG A 25 -2.78 9.60 -10.40
C ARG A 25 -3.32 10.68 -9.48
N GLU A 26 -3.75 11.80 -10.04
CA GLU A 26 -4.26 12.95 -9.29
C GLU A 26 -5.42 12.51 -8.37
N GLY A 27 -5.12 12.36 -7.07
CA GLY A 27 -6.07 11.92 -6.05
C GLY A 27 -6.32 10.40 -5.97
N ARG A 28 -5.52 9.55 -6.64
CA ARG A 28 -5.70 8.09 -6.59
C ARG A 28 -4.37 7.36 -6.64
N VAL A 29 -4.24 6.35 -5.80
CA VAL A 29 -3.05 5.50 -5.70
C VAL A 29 -3.42 4.05 -5.93
N THR A 30 -2.57 3.35 -6.66
CA THR A 30 -2.66 1.90 -6.87
C THR A 30 -1.52 1.25 -6.11
N VAL A 31 -1.86 0.40 -5.15
CA VAL A 31 -0.92 -0.30 -4.28
C VAL A 31 -0.99 -1.79 -4.58
N ALA A 32 0.17 -2.39 -4.80
CA ALA A 32 0.34 -3.83 -4.86
C ALA A 32 0.81 -4.33 -3.49
N LEU A 33 0.19 -5.40 -3.02
CA LEU A 33 0.56 -6.16 -1.85
C LEU A 33 1.43 -7.34 -2.30
N LEU A 34 2.66 -7.38 -1.82
CA LEU A 34 3.65 -8.40 -2.16
C LEU A 34 3.89 -9.33 -0.97
N ARG A 35 4.18 -10.60 -1.27
CA ARG A 35 4.65 -11.56 -0.25
C ARG A 35 6.09 -11.29 0.16
N CYS A 36 6.40 -11.58 1.41
CA CYS A 36 7.77 -11.55 1.96
C CYS A 36 8.73 -12.49 1.19
N ASP A 37 8.25 -13.63 0.70
CA ASP A 37 9.11 -14.73 0.20
C ASP A 37 9.54 -14.64 -1.28
N GLY A 38 9.19 -13.59 -2.03
CA GLY A 38 9.61 -13.55 -3.43
C GLY A 38 9.08 -12.44 -4.33
N GLY A 39 8.46 -11.39 -3.78
CA GLY A 39 7.96 -10.28 -4.60
C GLY A 39 6.80 -10.66 -5.51
N GLU A 40 6.12 -11.79 -5.25
CA GLU A 40 4.91 -12.14 -5.97
C GLU A 40 3.74 -11.30 -5.44
N GLU A 41 3.04 -10.62 -6.36
CA GLU A 41 1.85 -9.82 -6.05
C GLU A 41 0.74 -10.76 -5.56
N VAL A 42 0.35 -10.61 -4.29
CA VAL A 42 -0.80 -11.32 -3.70
C VAL A 42 -2.08 -10.67 -4.16
N ASP A 43 -2.10 -9.34 -4.11
CA ASP A 43 -3.26 -8.54 -4.39
C ASP A 43 -2.85 -7.15 -4.84
N ARG A 44 -3.75 -6.47 -5.55
CA ARG A 44 -3.57 -5.09 -5.97
C ARG A 44 -4.90 -4.39 -5.88
N PHE A 45 -4.89 -3.28 -5.14
CA PHE A 45 -6.05 -2.43 -5.02
C PHE A 45 -5.73 -1.00 -5.42
N THR A 46 -6.79 -0.28 -5.76
CA THR A 46 -6.72 1.15 -6.06
C THR A 46 -7.61 1.89 -5.09
N SER A 47 -7.10 2.97 -4.55
CA SER A 47 -7.78 3.78 -3.55
C SER A 47 -7.57 5.26 -3.86
N ASP A 48 -8.65 6.03 -3.77
CA ASP A 48 -8.68 7.48 -3.86
C ASP A 48 -8.82 8.15 -2.49
N ASP A 49 -8.56 7.38 -1.43
CA ASP A 49 -8.71 7.85 -0.07
C ASP A 49 -7.58 8.83 0.30
N PRO A 50 -7.89 10.10 0.63
CA PRO A 50 -6.87 11.09 0.93
C PRO A 50 -6.02 10.69 2.15
N ARG A 51 -6.57 9.92 3.09
CA ARG A 51 -5.82 9.40 4.26
C ARG A 51 -4.72 8.43 3.82
N LEU A 52 -5.02 7.56 2.86
CA LEU A 52 -4.04 6.62 2.32
C LEU A 52 -2.95 7.35 1.52
N ILE A 53 -3.36 8.35 0.73
CA ILE A 53 -2.43 9.17 -0.07
C ILE A 53 -1.47 9.94 0.83
N ASP A 54 -1.96 10.46 1.96
CA ASP A 54 -1.14 11.14 2.98
C ASP A 54 -0.20 10.17 3.70
N TYR A 55 -0.71 8.99 4.12
CA TYR A 55 0.09 7.92 4.75
C TYR A 55 1.25 7.45 3.86
N ILE A 56 0.97 7.21 2.57
CA ILE A 56 1.99 6.87 1.58
C ILE A 56 2.93 8.06 1.39
N GLY A 57 2.40 9.27 1.26
CA GLY A 57 3.19 10.51 1.21
C GLY A 57 4.22 10.49 0.08
N GLN A 58 5.49 10.34 0.43
CA GLN A 58 6.63 10.22 -0.50
C GLN A 58 7.14 8.77 -0.65
N ARG A 59 6.65 7.83 0.17
CA ARG A 59 7.06 6.42 0.12
C ARG A 59 6.48 5.77 -1.13
N PHE A 60 7.32 5.03 -1.84
CA PHE A 60 6.87 4.21 -2.97
C PHE A 60 6.74 2.73 -2.60
N SER A 61 7.29 2.33 -1.44
CA SER A 61 7.14 0.99 -0.88
C SER A 61 7.45 1.03 0.62
N SER A 62 7.04 0.00 1.38
CA SER A 62 7.45 -0.13 2.79
C SER A 62 8.93 -0.42 3.00
N THR A 63 9.63 -0.83 1.96
CA THR A 63 11.06 -1.16 2.03
C THR A 63 11.95 0.08 1.89
N ASP A 64 11.39 1.21 1.42
CA ASP A 64 12.09 2.49 1.30
C ASP A 64 12.26 3.11 2.70
N CYS A 65 13.44 2.91 3.29
CA CYS A 65 13.83 3.41 4.62
C CYS A 65 14.30 4.87 4.59
#